data_AF-A0A7C3F088-F1
#
_entry.id   AF-A0A7C3F088-F1
#
_cell.length_a   1.000
_cell.length_b   1.000
_cell.length_c   1.000
_cell.angle_alpha   90.00
_cell.angle_beta   90.00
_cell.angle_gamma   90.00
#
_symmetry.space_group_name_H-M   'P 1'
#
loop_
_entity.id
_entity.type
_entity.pdbx_description
1 polymer ?
#
loop_
_entity_poly.entity_id
_entity_poly.type
_entity_poly.pdbx_seq_one_letter_code
_entity_poly.pdbx_strand_id
1 'polypeptide(L)'
;MGLLKLRTVSFIETSCSDEAKKFLLRQFDFKMITVLFANWQFKDKGSYQTYVNKIDSRIFIESYPVGYSIYNRDKSYTIPFHPRTLDQFITDCQRAGLELTWSENILDEIDYQKILNGEDIMKYHVTLLQRIDRSDDIIFT
;
A
#
# COMPACT_ATOMS: atom_id res chain seq x y z
N MET A 1 -16.96 9.42 -1.28
CA MET A 1 -16.11 8.36 -0.72
C MET A 1 -14.73 8.93 -0.41
N GLY A 2 -14.35 9.00 0.87
CA GLY A 2 -13.03 9.47 1.29
C GLY A 2 -12.08 8.29 1.47
N LEU A 3 -11.16 8.08 0.53
CA LEU A 3 -10.06 7.14 0.68
C LEU A 3 -9.12 7.66 1.76
N LEU A 4 -8.85 6.83 2.76
CA LEU A 4 -7.94 7.14 3.85
C LEU A 4 -6.54 7.33 3.24
N LYS A 5 -5.97 8.54 3.28
CA LYS A 5 -4.56 8.78 2.91
C LYS A 5 -3.66 8.25 4.02
N LEU A 6 -3.53 6.94 4.10
CA LEU A 6 -2.46 6.32 4.87
C LEU A 6 -1.17 6.58 4.11
N ARG A 7 -0.20 7.25 4.76
CA ARG A 7 1.17 7.29 4.25
C ARG A 7 1.83 5.94 4.54
N THR A 8 2.70 5.49 3.66
CA THR A 8 3.47 4.27 3.91
C THR A 8 4.54 4.58 4.94
N VAL A 9 4.52 3.78 5.99
CA VAL A 9 5.49 3.83 7.08
C VAL A 9 6.45 2.67 6.83
N SER A 10 7.74 2.96 6.75
CA SER A 10 8.77 1.91 6.63
C SER A 10 8.82 1.08 7.91
N PHE A 11 9.39 -0.13 7.87
CA PHE A 11 9.65 -0.92 9.08
C PHE A 11 10.30 -0.09 10.20
N ILE A 12 11.24 0.78 9.85
CA ILE A 12 12.00 1.64 10.77
C ILE A 12 11.10 2.62 11.53
N GLU A 13 9.90 2.90 11.03
CA GLU A 13 9.00 3.93 11.55
C GLU A 13 7.74 3.34 12.25
N THR A 14 7.62 2.01 12.35
CA THR A 14 6.48 1.33 13.00
C THR A 14 6.70 1.05 14.49
N SER A 15 5.63 1.00 15.29
CA SER A 15 5.62 0.81 16.76
C SER A 15 6.00 -0.61 17.25
N CYS A 16 6.44 -1.49 16.34
CA CYS A 16 7.18 -2.74 16.59
C CYS A 16 6.47 -3.84 17.41
N SER A 17 5.24 -4.23 17.06
CA SER A 17 4.73 -5.57 17.45
C SER A 17 5.41 -6.67 16.62
N ASP A 18 5.69 -7.84 17.21
CA ASP A 18 6.31 -8.95 16.49
C ASP A 18 5.46 -9.49 15.33
N GLU A 19 4.13 -9.32 15.40
CA GLU A 19 3.25 -9.64 14.28
C GLU A 19 3.44 -8.67 13.12
N ALA A 20 3.58 -7.37 13.38
CA ALA A 20 3.87 -6.39 12.33
C ALA A 20 5.24 -6.64 11.67
N LYS A 21 6.24 -7.03 12.47
CA LYS A 21 7.55 -7.44 11.93
C LYS A 21 7.41 -8.66 11.02
N LYS A 22 6.70 -9.70 11.46
CA LYS A 22 6.45 -10.92 10.65
C LYS A 22 5.71 -10.58 9.36
N PHE A 23 4.72 -9.69 9.42
CA PHE A 23 3.97 -9.24 8.26
C PHE A 23 4.85 -8.49 7.24
N LEU A 24 5.68 -7.55 7.68
CA LEU A 24 6.57 -6.79 6.80
C LEU A 24 7.71 -7.65 6.22
N LEU A 25 8.14 -8.68 6.94
CA LEU A 25 9.17 -9.63 6.49
C LEU A 25 8.64 -10.76 5.61
N ARG A 26 7.33 -10.85 5.36
CA ARG A 26 6.77 -11.88 4.50
C ARG A 26 7.23 -11.73 3.06
N GLN A 27 7.25 -12.86 2.34
CA GLN A 27 7.60 -12.87 0.92
C GLN A 27 6.68 -11.94 0.13
N PHE A 28 7.27 -11.13 -0.75
CA PHE A 28 6.51 -10.21 -1.59
C PHE A 28 6.24 -10.80 -2.97
N ASP A 29 4.99 -10.67 -3.42
CA ASP A 29 4.54 -10.87 -4.79
C ASP A 29 3.89 -9.55 -5.25
N PHE A 30 4.20 -9.09 -6.46
CA PHE A 30 3.62 -7.87 -7.02
C PHE A 30 2.08 -7.90 -7.07
N LYS A 31 1.45 -9.07 -7.16
CA LYS A 31 -0.02 -9.21 -7.06
C LYS A 31 -0.57 -8.65 -5.74
N MET A 32 0.24 -8.66 -4.68
CA MET A 32 -0.12 -8.09 -3.39
C MET A 32 -0.33 -6.58 -3.46
N ILE A 33 0.21 -5.86 -4.46
CA ILE A 33 0.02 -4.41 -4.59
C ILE A 33 -1.46 -4.04 -4.62
N THR A 34 -2.27 -4.77 -5.38
CA THR A 34 -3.71 -4.50 -5.49
C THR A 34 -4.53 -4.92 -4.28
N VAL A 35 -3.96 -5.76 -3.41
CA VAL A 35 -4.61 -6.23 -2.18
C VAL A 35 -4.28 -5.30 -1.02
N LEU A 36 -3.00 -4.98 -0.86
CA LEU A 36 -2.47 -4.26 0.29
C LEU A 36 -2.50 -2.76 0.16
N PHE A 37 -2.47 -2.23 -1.07
CA PHE A 37 -2.41 -0.79 -1.29
C PHE A 37 -3.65 -0.29 -2.01
N ALA A 38 -4.24 0.76 -1.45
CA ALA A 38 -5.39 1.44 -2.02
C ALA A 38 -5.02 2.09 -3.36
N ASN A 39 -6.01 2.17 -4.25
CA ASN A 39 -5.94 2.88 -5.52
C ASN A 39 -4.97 2.29 -6.55
N TRP A 40 -4.62 1.01 -6.47
CA TRP A 40 -3.86 0.34 -7.52
C TRP A 40 -4.76 -0.51 -8.40
N GLN A 41 -4.42 -0.61 -9.69
CA GLN A 41 -5.05 -1.53 -10.63
C GLN A 41 -3.97 -2.34 -11.35
N PHE A 42 -4.21 -3.63 -11.48
CA PHE A 42 -3.36 -4.53 -12.26
C PHE A 42 -3.72 -4.46 -13.74
N LYS A 43 -2.71 -4.51 -14.59
CA LYS A 43 -2.82 -4.70 -16.04
C LYS A 43 -1.78 -5.71 -16.47
N ASP A 44 -2.24 -6.79 -17.10
CA ASP A 44 -1.36 -7.75 -17.75
C ASP A 44 -0.89 -7.19 -19.10
N LYS A 45 0.42 -7.30 -19.36
CA LYS A 45 1.06 -6.91 -20.62
C LYS A 45 1.73 -8.10 -21.32
N GLY A 46 1.48 -9.33 -20.85
CA GLY A 46 2.07 -10.54 -21.39
C GLY A 46 3.48 -10.77 -20.85
N SER A 47 4.46 -10.01 -21.35
CA SER A 47 5.87 -10.20 -20.96
C SER A 47 6.28 -9.48 -19.67
N TYR A 48 5.40 -8.62 -19.15
CA TYR A 48 5.57 -7.91 -17.88
C TYR A 48 4.19 -7.57 -17.29
N GLN A 49 4.20 -7.15 -16.03
CA GLN A 49 3.00 -6.76 -15.29
C GLN A 49 3.06 -5.27 -14.99
N THR A 50 1.94 -4.56 -15.13
CA THR A 50 1.85 -3.14 -14.77
C THR A 50 0.82 -2.92 -13.68
N TYR A 51 1.19 -2.16 -12.66
CA TYR A 51 0.33 -1.70 -11.58
C TYR A 51 0.20 -0.20 -11.70
N VAL A 52 -1.00 0.31 -12.00
CA VAL A 52 -1.22 1.74 -12.23
C VAL A 52 -2.01 2.33 -11.08
N ASN A 53 -1.63 3.51 -10.60
CA ASN A 53 -2.43 4.23 -9.63
C ASN A 53 -3.71 4.80 -10.28
N LYS A 54 -4.86 4.58 -9.66
CA LYS A 54 -6.18 5.01 -10.16
C LYS A 54 -6.41 6.52 -10.01
N ILE A 55 -5.66 7.19 -9.13
CA ILE A 55 -5.78 8.63 -8.87
C ILE A 55 -4.85 9.43 -9.80
N ASP A 56 -3.61 8.98 -9.98
CA ASP A 56 -2.63 9.61 -10.88
C ASP A 56 -1.99 8.56 -11.80
N SER A 57 -2.39 8.53 -13.07
CA SER A 57 -1.91 7.53 -14.03
C SER A 57 -0.42 7.65 -14.37
N ARG A 58 0.23 8.76 -13.98
CA ARG A 58 1.68 8.93 -14.10
C ARG A 58 2.45 8.25 -12.95
N ILE A 59 1.73 7.65 -12.00
CA ILE A 59 2.28 6.81 -10.95
C ILE A 59 1.95 5.36 -11.28
N PHE A 60 2.98 4.57 -11.58
CA PHE A 60 2.82 3.16 -11.91
C PHE A 60 4.09 2.36 -11.61
N ILE A 61 3.94 1.04 -11.53
CA ILE A 61 5.02 0.10 -11.27
C ILE A 61 4.98 -0.97 -12.36
N GLU A 62 6.12 -1.30 -12.93
CA GLU A 62 6.27 -2.37 -13.92
C GLU A 62 7.17 -3.46 -13.38
N SER A 63 6.67 -4.70 -13.35
CA SER A 63 7.41 -5.89 -12.93
C SER A 63 7.77 -6.72 -14.15
N TYR A 64 9.08 -6.88 -14.38
CA TYR A 64 9.70 -7.63 -15.46
C TYR A 64 10.29 -8.93 -14.89
N PRO A 65 10.62 -9.95 -15.71
CA PRO A 65 11.15 -11.22 -15.18
C PRO A 65 12.40 -11.15 -14.29
N VAL A 66 13.19 -10.07 -14.41
CA VAL A 66 14.47 -9.91 -13.71
C VAL A 66 14.48 -8.80 -12.67
N GLY A 67 13.45 -7.95 -12.63
CA GLY A 67 13.47 -6.74 -11.83
C GLY A 67 12.23 -5.89 -12.07
N TYR A 68 12.25 -4.66 -11.61
CA TYR A 68 11.07 -3.81 -11.70
C TYR A 68 11.43 -2.32 -11.75
N SER A 69 10.49 -1.53 -12.24
CA SER A 69 10.62 -0.07 -12.28
C SER A 69 9.44 0.60 -11.58
N ILE A 70 9.76 1.64 -10.81
CA ILE A 70 8.79 2.51 -10.13
C ILE A 70 8.79 3.84 -10.85
N TYR A 71 7.62 4.25 -11.33
CA TYR A 71 7.41 5.53 -11.99
C TYR A 71 6.57 6.41 -11.08
N ASN A 72 7.11 7.58 -10.79
CA ASN A 72 6.48 8.58 -9.94
C ASN A 72 6.53 9.94 -10.66
N ARG A 73 5.53 10.16 -11.50
CA ARG A 73 5.41 11.34 -12.37
C ARG A 73 6.62 11.46 -13.30
N ASP A 74 7.53 12.40 -13.01
CA ASP A 74 8.68 12.72 -13.86
C ASP A 74 9.94 11.93 -13.45
N LYS A 75 9.83 11.05 -12.45
CA LYS A 75 10.94 10.21 -11.96
C LYS A 75 10.67 8.74 -12.24
N SER A 76 11.69 8.03 -12.69
CA SER A 76 11.71 6.57 -12.80
C SER A 76 12.85 6.01 -11.97
N TYR A 77 12.59 4.93 -11.25
CA TYR A 77 13.59 4.21 -10.45
C TYR A 77 13.56 2.74 -10.81
N THR A 78 14.65 2.23 -11.37
CA THR A 78 14.75 0.83 -11.82
C THR A 78 15.58 0.03 -10.83
N ILE A 79 15.02 -1.07 -10.34
CA ILE A 79 15.67 -1.98 -9.40
C ILE A 79 16.00 -3.28 -10.16
N PRO A 80 17.27 -3.71 -10.16
CA PRO A 80 17.73 -4.86 -10.95
C PRO A 80 17.34 -6.22 -10.35
N PHE A 81 16.59 -6.25 -9.25
CA PHE A 81 16.14 -7.48 -8.58
C PHE A 81 14.76 -7.27 -7.97
N HIS A 82 13.96 -8.32 -7.92
CA HIS A 82 12.70 -8.28 -7.19
C HIS A 82 12.93 -8.18 -5.67
N PRO A 83 12.08 -7.44 -4.96
CA PRO A 83 12.14 -7.38 -3.50
C PRO A 83 11.77 -8.75 -2.93
N ARG A 84 12.53 -9.20 -1.94
CA ARG A 84 12.27 -10.48 -1.27
C ARG A 84 11.14 -10.35 -0.26
N THR A 85 11.02 -9.18 0.37
CA THR A 85 10.03 -8.92 1.42
C THR A 85 9.18 -7.70 1.11
N LEU A 86 8.01 -7.62 1.74
CA LEU A 86 7.13 -6.46 1.64
C LEU A 86 7.83 -5.17 2.10
N ASP A 87 8.63 -5.25 3.16
CA ASP A 87 9.42 -4.11 3.65
C ASP A 87 10.43 -3.60 2.61
N GLN A 88 11.11 -4.50 1.90
CA GLN A 88 12.04 -4.10 0.83
C GLN A 88 11.32 -3.35 -0.28
N PHE A 89 10.14 -3.83 -0.69
CA PHE A 89 9.32 -3.15 -1.68
C PHE A 89 8.88 -1.76 -1.21
N ILE A 90 8.40 -1.64 0.03
CA ILE A 90 7.98 -0.35 0.62
C ILE A 90 9.17 0.63 0.67
N THR A 91 10.34 0.15 1.11
CA THR A 91 11.57 0.94 1.19
C THR A 91 12.01 1.43 -0.19
N ASP A 92 11.93 0.59 -1.21
CA ASP A 92 12.26 0.98 -2.58
C ASP A 92 11.27 2.02 -3.14
N CYS A 93 9.98 1.90 -2.81
CA CYS A 93 8.98 2.93 -3.13
C CYS A 93 9.31 4.27 -2.46
N GLN A 94 9.65 4.27 -1.17
CA GLN A 94 10.05 5.48 -0.46
C GLN A 94 11.32 6.12 -1.05
N ARG A 95 12.32 5.32 -1.44
CA ARG A 95 13.51 5.81 -2.15
C ARG A 95 13.17 6.45 -3.50
N ALA A 96 12.17 5.91 -4.19
CA ALA A 96 11.60 6.50 -5.41
C ALA A 96 10.67 7.70 -5.14
N GLY A 97 10.48 8.10 -3.88
CA GLY A 97 9.58 9.17 -3.46
C GLY A 97 8.09 8.84 -3.64
N LEU A 98 7.76 7.56 -3.81
CA LEU A 98 6.40 7.06 -3.96
C LEU A 98 5.80 6.77 -2.58
N GLU A 99 4.82 7.56 -2.19
CA GLU A 99 3.97 7.27 -1.02
C GLU A 99 2.88 6.26 -1.43
N LEU A 100 2.96 5.03 -0.91
CA LEU A 100 1.89 4.03 -0.97
C LEU A 100 0.87 4.27 0.14
N THR A 101 -0.37 3.91 -0.12
CA THR A 101 -1.47 4.00 0.84
C THR A 101 -2.04 2.62 1.10
N TRP A 102 -2.14 2.21 2.36
CA TRP A 102 -2.73 0.91 2.71
C TRP A 102 -4.19 0.82 2.31
N SER A 103 -4.60 -0.35 1.83
CA SER A 103 -5.98 -0.72 1.55
C SER A 103 -6.71 -1.03 2.85
N GLU A 104 -8.03 -0.92 2.85
CA GLU A 104 -8.88 -1.36 3.96
C GLU A 104 -8.85 -2.87 4.14
N ASN A 105 -8.51 -3.62 3.09
CA ASN A 105 -8.35 -5.07 3.13
C ASN A 105 -7.12 -5.52 3.95
N ILE A 106 -6.27 -4.58 4.39
CA ILE A 106 -5.13 -4.88 5.26
C ILE A 106 -5.59 -5.51 6.59
N LEU A 107 -6.82 -5.23 7.03
CA LEU A 107 -7.41 -5.72 8.27
C LEU A 107 -7.60 -7.24 8.29
N ASP A 108 -7.83 -7.83 7.12
CA ASP A 108 -7.94 -9.28 6.96
C ASP A 108 -6.57 -9.97 7.09
N GLU A 109 -5.50 -9.21 6.88
CA GLU A 109 -4.13 -9.70 6.83
C GLU A 109 -3.37 -9.47 8.14
N ILE A 110 -3.67 -8.37 8.85
CA ILE A 110 -3.04 -7.99 10.11
C ILE A 110 -3.83 -6.88 10.80
N ASP A 111 -3.87 -6.93 12.13
CA ASP A 111 -4.38 -5.83 12.95
C ASP A 111 -3.54 -4.56 12.71
N TYR A 112 -4.14 -3.60 12.01
CA TYR A 112 -3.51 -2.35 11.60
C TYR A 112 -2.94 -1.53 12.77
N GLN A 113 -3.48 -1.68 14.00
CA GLN A 113 -2.95 -1.02 15.19
C GLN A 113 -1.51 -1.45 15.51
N LYS A 114 -1.10 -2.61 14.99
CA LYS A 114 0.25 -3.15 15.16
C LYS A 114 1.25 -2.57 14.15
N ILE A 115 0.76 -2.02 13.04
CA ILE A 115 1.58 -1.43 11.98
C ILE A 115 1.66 0.09 12.12
N LEU A 116 0.59 0.73 12.59
CA LEU A 116 0.52 2.19 12.66
C LEU A 116 1.17 2.75 13.95
N ASN A 117 1.72 3.95 13.84
CA ASN A 117 2.02 4.76 15.03
C ASN A 117 0.71 5.30 15.65
N GLY A 118 0.74 5.73 16.91
CA GLY A 118 -0.46 6.15 17.65
C GLY A 118 -1.27 7.30 17.02
N GLU A 119 -0.61 8.20 16.28
CA GLU A 119 -1.29 9.32 15.60
C GLU A 119 -2.04 8.87 14.33
N ASP A 120 -1.50 7.90 13.60
CA ASP A 120 -2.14 7.33 12.42
C ASP A 120 -3.31 6.40 12.79
N ILE A 121 -3.25 5.74 13.95
CA ILE A 121 -4.38 4.98 14.54
C ILE A 121 -5.57 5.90 14.82
N MET A 122 -5.32 7.09 15.38
CA MET A 122 -6.35 8.09 15.67
C MET A 122 -7.06 8.57 14.40
N LYS A 123 -6.30 8.93 13.34
CA LYS A 123 -6.90 9.32 12.05
C LYS A 123 -7.69 8.18 11.41
N TYR A 124 -7.20 6.95 11.57
CA TYR A 124 -7.88 5.76 11.08
C TYR A 124 -9.22 5.54 11.79
N HIS A 125 -9.23 5.58 13.13
CA HIS A 125 -10.47 5.45 13.93
C HIS A 125 -11.48 6.54 13.62
N VAL A 126 -11.03 7.80 13.47
CA VAL A 126 -11.92 8.89 13.07
C VAL A 126 -12.55 8.64 11.70
N THR A 127 -11.78 8.11 10.74
CA THR A 127 -12.31 7.81 9.41
C THR A 127 -13.26 6.61 9.41
N LEU A 128 -12.98 5.57 10.20
CA LEU A 128 -13.91 4.45 10.39
C LEU A 128 -15.22 4.92 11.03
N LEU A 129 -15.15 5.70 12.10
CA LEU A 129 -16.31 6.23 12.79
C LEU A 129 -17.15 7.12 11.87
N GLN A 130 -16.52 7.99 11.08
CA GLN A 130 -17.21 8.80 10.05
C GLN A 130 -17.88 7.97 8.94
N ARG A 131 -17.51 6.69 8.78
CA ARG A 131 -18.13 5.78 7.80
C ARG A 131 -19.26 4.99 8.41
N ILE A 132 -19.14 4.57 9.68
CA ILE A 132 -20.21 3.95 10.46
C ILE A 132 -21.36 4.94 10.63
N ASP A 133 -21.04 6.19 10.98
CA ASP A 133 -22.01 7.29 11.13
C ASP A 133 -22.71 7.63 9.79
N ARG A 134 -22.09 7.27 8.65
CA ARG A 134 -22.68 7.41 7.30
C ARG A 134 -23.42 6.16 6.80
N SER A 135 -23.21 4.99 7.42
CA SER A 135 -23.99 3.79 7.10
C SER A 135 -25.35 3.78 7.80
N ASP A 136 -25.49 4.54 8.90
CA ASP A 136 -26.76 4.73 9.60
C ASP A 136 -27.69 5.76 8.91
N ASP A 137 -27.18 6.49 7.90
CA ASP A 137 -27.98 7.40 7.05
C ASP A 137 -28.73 6.68 5.91
N ILE A 138 -28.67 5.34 5.82
CA ILE A 138 -29.60 4.56 4.99
C ILE A 138 -30.76 4.09 5.88
N ILE A 139 -31.53 5.05 6.37
CA ILE A 139 -32.92 4.79 6.76
C ILE A 139 -33.73 4.79 5.47
N PHE A 140 -34.32 3.62 5.18
CA PHE A 140 -35.32 3.42 4.13
C PHE A 140 -36.28 4.62 4.02
N THR A 141 -36.32 5.25 2.86
CA THR A 141 -37.51 5.95 2.35
C THR A 141 -37.68 5.66 0.87
#